data_AF-A0A845BDS4-F1
#
_entry.id   AF-A0A845BDS4-F1
#
_cell.length_a   1.000
_cell.length_b   1.000
_cell.length_c   1.000
_cell.angle_alpha   90.00
_cell.angle_beta   90.00
_cell.angle_gamma   90.00
#
_symmetry.space_group_name_H-M   'P 1'
#
loop_
_entity.id
_entity.type
_entity.pdbx_description
1 polymer ?
#
loop_
_entity_poly.entity_id
_entity_poly.type
_entity_poly.pdbx_seq_one_letter_code
_entity_poly.pdbx_strand_id
1 'polypeptide(L)'
;MTDAFPPPAAPQAGLLRKLVRRPAVMAQRAAEMALGAAFLSSPVQRLRAWRLLRREAPATCRAAVIAHLYYPELLGEALAVQATLPPRSPLLITAPPHQAARLRRETQGLPDVEVHEVENRGRDIAPFVKLLAEGRLDRFDAVLKIHGKRSPHLRHGDLRRRIFFVGLAGSRGNVARVLAQFQNPAIGFVGLAPYFRTRPLYWMKNRERVEALCARMGAPARVGFFEGSMFWFRPAALAPLKRLGLRTEDFEAEAGQLDGTLHHAVERCFMLSGLAAGYEARSLSGRPLLPR
;
A
#
# COMPACT_ATOMS: atom_id res chain seq x y z
N MET A 1 62.52 20.05 -4.82
CA MET A 1 61.92 18.98 -5.66
C MET A 1 61.91 17.71 -4.85
N THR A 2 60.82 17.46 -4.13
CA THR A 2 60.52 16.19 -3.47
C THR A 2 59.02 16.00 -3.58
N ASP A 3 58.59 15.39 -4.69
CA ASP A 3 57.21 14.98 -4.91
C ASP A 3 56.89 13.78 -4.00
N ALA A 4 56.00 13.99 -3.03
CA ALA A 4 55.43 12.92 -2.24
C ALA A 4 54.25 12.31 -3.03
N PHE A 5 54.39 11.03 -3.39
CA PHE A 5 53.29 10.26 -3.98
C PHE A 5 52.10 10.16 -2.99
N PRO A 6 50.85 10.31 -3.46
CA PRO A 6 49.68 10.07 -2.62
C PRO A 6 49.52 8.56 -2.32
N PRO A 7 48.99 8.19 -1.14
CA PRO A 7 48.78 6.79 -0.80
C PRO A 7 47.73 6.12 -1.70
N PRO A 8 47.83 4.79 -1.94
CA PRO A 8 46.88 4.07 -2.77
C PRO A 8 45.46 4.12 -2.19
N ALA A 9 44.49 4.40 -3.04
CA ALA A 9 43.08 4.44 -2.67
C ALA A 9 42.62 3.09 -2.08
N ALA A 10 42.03 3.14 -0.88
CA ALA A 10 41.44 1.97 -0.25
C ALA A 10 40.37 1.33 -1.17
N PRO A 11 40.33 -0.01 -1.28
CA PRO A 11 39.38 -0.69 -2.15
C PRO A 11 37.93 -0.33 -1.79
N GLN A 12 37.15 -0.04 -2.83
CA GLN A 12 35.80 0.49 -2.76
C GLN A 12 34.83 -0.42 -1.97
N ALA A 13 34.64 -0.14 -0.68
CA ALA A 13 33.63 -0.79 0.17
C ALA A 13 32.21 -0.77 -0.43
N GLY A 14 31.93 0.14 -1.37
CA GLY A 14 30.69 0.23 -2.12
C GLY A 14 30.46 -0.89 -3.14
N LEU A 15 31.51 -1.45 -3.75
CA LEU A 15 31.38 -2.47 -4.79
C LEU A 15 31.07 -3.85 -4.19
N LEU A 16 31.79 -4.24 -3.13
CA LEU A 16 31.54 -5.46 -2.36
C LEU A 16 30.14 -5.45 -1.71
N ARG A 17 29.70 -4.30 -1.16
CA ARG A 17 28.34 -4.14 -0.65
C ARG A 17 27.27 -4.27 -1.75
N LYS A 18 27.52 -3.80 -2.98
CA LYS A 18 26.62 -3.98 -4.12
C LYS A 18 26.55 -5.44 -4.59
N LEU A 19 27.69 -6.15 -4.60
CA LEU A 19 27.82 -7.55 -4.99
C LEU A 19 27.05 -8.51 -4.05
N VAL A 20 27.07 -8.27 -2.74
CA VAL A 20 26.35 -9.11 -1.75
C VAL A 20 24.86 -8.71 -1.61
N ARG A 21 24.51 -7.44 -1.86
CA ARG A 21 23.13 -6.93 -1.74
C ARG A 21 22.16 -7.56 -2.75
N ARG A 22 22.60 -7.78 -3.99
CA ARG A 22 21.76 -8.34 -5.05
C ARG A 22 21.30 -9.78 -4.75
N PRO A 23 22.18 -10.75 -4.44
CA PRO A 23 21.76 -12.12 -4.16
C PRO A 23 20.91 -12.22 -2.89
N ALA A 24 21.21 -11.48 -1.82
CA ALA A 24 20.42 -11.50 -0.59
C ALA A 24 18.98 -10.98 -0.80
N VAL A 25 18.82 -9.88 -1.55
CA VAL A 25 17.48 -9.35 -1.90
C VAL A 25 16.76 -10.34 -2.81
N MET A 26 17.43 -10.94 -3.79
CA MET A 26 16.81 -11.95 -4.67
C MET A 26 16.37 -13.20 -3.90
N ALA A 27 17.19 -13.72 -2.98
CA ALA A 27 16.83 -14.85 -2.12
C ALA A 27 15.63 -14.53 -1.23
N GLN A 28 15.60 -13.33 -0.62
CA GLN A 28 14.44 -12.87 0.16
C GLN A 28 13.18 -12.83 -0.71
N ARG A 29 13.26 -12.30 -1.94
CA ARG A 29 12.12 -12.26 -2.87
C ARG A 29 11.64 -13.65 -3.25
N ALA A 30 12.56 -14.60 -3.49
CA ALA A 30 12.23 -15.98 -3.80
C ALA A 30 11.49 -16.65 -2.62
N ALA A 31 12.00 -16.48 -1.39
CA ALA A 31 11.33 -16.98 -0.19
C ALA A 31 9.94 -16.35 0.01
N GLU A 32 9.81 -15.04 -0.17
CA GLU A 32 8.52 -14.33 -0.15
C GLU A 32 7.52 -14.92 -1.16
N MET A 33 7.99 -15.27 -2.36
CA MET A 33 7.14 -15.87 -3.41
C MET A 33 6.72 -17.30 -3.06
N ALA A 34 7.63 -18.14 -2.58
CA ALA A 34 7.32 -19.51 -2.18
C ALA A 34 6.29 -19.55 -1.03
N LEU A 35 6.53 -18.75 0.02
CA LEU A 35 5.58 -18.60 1.13
C LEU A 35 4.25 -18.01 0.66
N GLY A 36 4.29 -17.06 -0.27
CA GLY A 36 3.12 -16.48 -0.91
C GLY A 36 2.27 -17.49 -1.68
N ALA A 37 2.90 -18.38 -2.44
CA ALA A 37 2.20 -19.45 -3.15
C ALA A 37 1.54 -20.43 -2.17
N ALA A 38 2.25 -20.84 -1.12
CA ALA A 38 1.68 -21.69 -0.06
C ALA A 38 0.49 -21.01 0.64
N PHE A 39 0.59 -19.70 0.90
CA PHE A 39 -0.46 -18.88 1.49
C PHE A 39 -1.75 -18.83 0.65
N LEU A 40 -1.60 -18.91 -0.67
CA LEU A 40 -2.72 -18.96 -1.61
C LEU A 40 -3.27 -20.36 -1.86
N SER A 41 -2.67 -21.42 -1.30
CA SER A 41 -3.22 -22.77 -1.51
C SER A 41 -4.62 -22.90 -0.89
N SER A 42 -5.54 -23.54 -1.60
CA SER A 42 -6.93 -23.73 -1.16
C SER A 42 -7.05 -24.39 0.22
N PRO A 43 -6.24 -25.40 0.60
CA PRO A 43 -6.27 -25.96 1.95
C PRO A 43 -5.94 -24.93 3.03
N VAL A 44 -4.89 -24.12 2.83
CA VAL A 44 -4.47 -23.08 3.78
C VAL A 44 -5.53 -21.97 3.90
N GLN A 45 -6.09 -21.54 2.78
CA GLN A 45 -7.16 -20.53 2.78
C GLN A 45 -8.40 -21.03 3.53
N ARG A 46 -8.84 -22.28 3.26
CA ARG A 46 -10.00 -22.89 3.94
C ARG A 46 -9.77 -23.01 5.45
N LEU A 47 -8.59 -23.48 5.87
CA LEU A 47 -8.23 -23.57 7.28
C LEU A 47 -8.26 -22.20 7.98
N ARG A 48 -7.72 -21.16 7.32
CA ARG A 48 -7.73 -19.80 7.86
C ARG A 48 -9.12 -19.21 7.94
N ALA A 49 -9.93 -19.40 6.89
CA ALA A 49 -11.32 -18.99 6.89
C ALA A 49 -12.07 -19.67 8.04
N TRP A 50 -11.91 -20.99 8.20
CA TRP A 50 -12.50 -21.78 9.27
C TRP A 50 -12.16 -21.23 10.66
N ARG A 51 -10.88 -20.95 10.94
CA ARG A 51 -10.43 -20.36 12.21
C ARG A 51 -11.02 -18.99 12.51
N LEU A 52 -11.55 -18.29 11.50
CA LEU A 52 -12.10 -16.95 11.60
C LEU A 52 -13.62 -16.90 11.39
N LEU A 53 -14.29 -18.04 11.19
CA LEU A 53 -15.71 -18.10 10.80
C LEU A 53 -16.65 -17.40 11.78
N ARG A 54 -16.33 -17.43 13.08
CA ARG A 54 -17.15 -16.84 14.15
C ARG A 54 -16.89 -15.36 14.42
N ARG A 55 -16.01 -14.72 13.63
CA ARG A 55 -15.68 -13.30 13.83
C ARG A 55 -16.62 -12.43 13.01
N GLU A 56 -17.33 -11.57 13.71
CA GLU A 56 -18.18 -10.55 13.12
C GLU A 56 -17.48 -9.19 13.17
N ALA A 57 -17.72 -8.38 12.15
CA ALA A 57 -17.21 -7.02 12.12
C ALA A 57 -17.94 -6.18 13.19
N PRO A 58 -17.26 -5.22 13.84
CA PRO A 58 -17.94 -4.31 14.76
C PRO A 58 -19.08 -3.57 14.04
N ALA A 59 -20.29 -3.61 14.61
CA ALA A 59 -21.51 -3.07 13.98
C ALA A 59 -21.44 -1.57 13.65
N THR A 60 -20.60 -0.82 14.36
CA THR A 60 -20.47 0.64 14.24
C THR A 60 -19.31 1.08 13.33
N CYS A 61 -18.47 0.17 12.84
CA CYS A 61 -17.29 0.54 12.06
C CYS A 61 -17.66 0.80 10.59
N ARG A 62 -17.65 2.06 10.16
CA ARG A 62 -17.90 2.47 8.78
C ARG A 62 -16.67 2.17 7.94
N ALA A 63 -16.78 1.13 7.12
CA ALA A 63 -15.70 0.65 6.28
C ALA A 63 -15.91 1.02 4.80
N ALA A 64 -14.82 1.16 4.06
CA ALA A 64 -14.86 1.32 2.60
C ALA A 64 -13.65 0.66 1.93
N VAL A 65 -13.74 0.49 0.61
CA VAL A 65 -12.61 0.12 -0.24
C VAL A 65 -12.32 1.28 -1.19
N ILE A 66 -11.04 1.62 -1.36
CA ILE A 66 -10.57 2.46 -2.46
C ILE A 66 -9.64 1.64 -3.35
N ALA A 67 -9.99 1.56 -4.63
CA ALA A 67 -9.29 0.75 -5.62
C ALA A 67 -8.87 1.61 -6.83
N HIS A 68 -7.58 1.60 -7.17
CA HIS A 68 -7.14 2.13 -8.46
C HIS A 68 -7.14 1.03 -9.53
N LEU A 69 -8.01 1.13 -10.53
CA LEU A 69 -8.18 0.14 -11.60
C LEU A 69 -7.75 0.74 -12.94
N TYR A 70 -6.46 0.61 -13.25
CA TYR A 70 -5.95 0.88 -14.61
C TYR A 70 -6.40 -0.20 -15.61
N TYR A 71 -6.53 -1.45 -15.15
CA TYR A 71 -7.05 -2.57 -15.94
C TYR A 71 -8.49 -2.88 -15.50
N PRO A 72 -9.51 -2.60 -16.32
CA PRO A 72 -10.92 -2.78 -15.95
C PRO A 72 -11.28 -4.25 -15.71
N GLU A 73 -10.56 -5.21 -16.30
CA GLU A 73 -10.82 -6.64 -16.10
C GLU A 73 -10.65 -7.09 -14.64
N LEU A 74 -10.02 -6.27 -13.80
CA LEU A 74 -9.86 -6.54 -12.37
C LEU A 74 -11.04 -6.03 -11.52
N LEU A 75 -12.09 -5.47 -12.15
CA LEU A 75 -13.32 -5.06 -11.47
C LEU A 75 -13.92 -6.21 -10.66
N GLY A 76 -13.99 -7.42 -11.23
CA GLY A 76 -14.52 -8.60 -10.53
C GLY A 76 -13.74 -8.94 -9.26
N GLU A 77 -12.39 -8.81 -9.27
CA GLU A 77 -11.58 -9.03 -8.07
C GLU A 77 -11.83 -7.93 -7.00
N ALA A 78 -12.03 -6.67 -7.43
CA ALA A 78 -12.34 -5.58 -6.52
C ALA A 78 -13.74 -5.71 -5.88
N LEU A 79 -14.75 -6.12 -6.65
CA LEU A 79 -16.09 -6.44 -6.15
C LEU A 79 -16.06 -7.62 -5.17
N ALA A 80 -15.26 -8.65 -5.46
CA ALA A 80 -15.08 -9.77 -4.54
C ALA A 80 -14.46 -9.33 -3.20
N VAL A 81 -13.50 -8.40 -3.23
CA VAL A 81 -12.95 -7.77 -2.02
C VAL A 81 -14.06 -7.01 -1.27
N GLN A 82 -14.81 -6.14 -1.96
CA GLN A 82 -15.93 -5.39 -1.36
C GLN A 82 -16.95 -6.31 -0.68
N ALA A 83 -17.29 -7.44 -1.29
CA ALA A 83 -18.26 -8.39 -0.75
C ALA A 83 -17.84 -9.03 0.60
N THR A 84 -16.57 -8.92 0.99
CA THR A 84 -16.07 -9.38 2.30
C THR A 84 -16.19 -8.35 3.40
N LEU A 85 -16.45 -7.09 3.06
CA LEU A 85 -16.68 -6.01 4.02
C LEU A 85 -18.10 -6.05 4.61
N PRO A 86 -18.37 -5.26 5.67
CA PRO A 86 -19.72 -5.06 6.16
C PRO A 86 -20.68 -4.65 5.02
N PRO A 87 -21.95 -5.08 5.06
CA PRO A 87 -22.95 -4.68 4.07
C PRO A 87 -22.99 -3.17 3.88
N ARG A 88 -23.23 -2.70 2.65
CA ARG A 88 -23.25 -1.27 2.26
C ARG A 88 -21.90 -0.53 2.38
N SER A 89 -20.79 -1.25 2.56
CA SER A 89 -19.46 -0.63 2.46
C SER A 89 -19.18 -0.22 1.01
N PRO A 90 -18.91 1.07 0.72
CA PRO A 90 -18.73 1.51 -0.65
C PRO A 90 -17.36 1.11 -1.21
N LEU A 91 -17.33 0.89 -2.52
CA LEU A 91 -16.13 0.71 -3.33
C LEU A 91 -15.92 1.96 -4.20
N LEU A 92 -14.92 2.75 -3.84
CA LEU A 92 -14.50 3.93 -4.58
C LEU A 92 -13.42 3.50 -5.58
N ILE A 93 -13.74 3.51 -6.86
CA ILE A 93 -12.86 3.14 -7.96
C ILE A 93 -12.26 4.41 -8.53
N THR A 94 -10.94 4.44 -8.70
CA THR A 94 -10.27 5.44 -9.53
C THR A 94 -9.77 4.80 -10.80
N ALA A 95 -9.97 5.45 -11.95
CA ALA A 95 -9.55 4.94 -13.25
C ALA A 95 -9.24 6.06 -14.23
N PRO A 96 -8.35 5.84 -15.22
CA PRO A 96 -8.09 6.81 -16.28
C PRO A 96 -9.31 7.06 -17.16
N PRO A 97 -9.44 8.25 -17.79
CA PRO A 97 -10.58 8.61 -18.64
C PRO A 97 -10.97 7.55 -19.67
N HIS A 98 -9.97 6.97 -20.35
CA HIS A 98 -10.19 5.93 -21.36
C HIS A 98 -10.78 4.61 -20.82
N GLN A 99 -10.75 4.36 -19.50
CA GLN A 99 -11.35 3.19 -18.85
C GLN A 99 -12.57 3.52 -18.00
N ALA A 100 -12.66 4.75 -17.47
CA ALA A 100 -13.71 5.16 -16.54
C ALA A 100 -15.12 4.98 -17.13
N ALA A 101 -15.31 5.30 -18.41
CA ALA A 101 -16.58 5.10 -19.10
C ALA A 101 -17.02 3.62 -19.15
N ARG A 102 -16.08 2.70 -19.38
CA ARG A 102 -16.34 1.25 -19.37
C ARG A 102 -16.73 0.78 -17.97
N LEU A 103 -15.96 1.17 -16.96
CA LEU A 103 -16.22 0.81 -15.57
C LEU A 103 -17.60 1.32 -15.10
N ARG A 104 -17.97 2.57 -15.42
CA ARG A 104 -19.30 3.13 -15.08
C ARG A 104 -20.45 2.31 -15.67
N ARG A 105 -20.31 1.81 -16.91
CA ARG A 105 -21.30 0.92 -17.52
C ARG A 105 -21.35 -0.42 -16.83
N GLU A 106 -20.20 -1.04 -16.56
CA GLU A 106 -20.13 -2.35 -15.91
C GLU A 106 -20.62 -2.32 -14.44
N THR A 107 -20.54 -1.16 -13.78
CA THR A 107 -21.01 -0.97 -12.40
C THR A 107 -22.40 -0.33 -12.32
N GLN A 108 -23.07 -0.14 -13.45
CA GLN A 108 -24.40 0.46 -13.48
C GLN A 108 -25.38 -0.40 -12.66
N GLY A 109 -26.09 0.24 -11.72
CA GLY A 109 -27.02 -0.45 -10.82
C GLY A 109 -26.41 -1.01 -9.53
N LEU A 110 -25.09 -0.84 -9.31
CA LEU A 110 -24.45 -1.15 -8.05
C LEU A 110 -24.40 0.12 -7.16
N PRO A 111 -25.30 0.27 -6.16
CA PRO A 111 -25.45 1.53 -5.41
C PRO A 111 -24.25 1.87 -4.53
N ASP A 112 -23.47 0.85 -4.15
CA ASP A 112 -22.31 0.98 -3.27
C ASP A 112 -21.00 1.06 -4.08
N VAL A 113 -21.04 1.42 -5.37
CA VAL A 113 -19.84 1.55 -6.23
C VAL A 113 -19.79 2.93 -6.87
N GLU A 114 -18.69 3.65 -6.64
CA GLU A 114 -18.46 4.99 -7.16
C GLU A 114 -17.24 4.98 -8.09
N VAL A 115 -17.35 5.52 -9.31
CA VAL A 115 -16.23 5.58 -10.28
C VAL A 115 -15.76 7.03 -10.46
N HIS A 116 -14.52 7.29 -10.03
CA HIS A 116 -13.82 8.55 -10.15
C HIS A 116 -12.82 8.50 -11.30
N GLU A 117 -13.01 9.41 -12.24
CA GLU A 117 -12.11 9.59 -13.37
C GLU A 117 -10.92 10.46 -12.98
N VAL A 118 -9.72 9.94 -13.18
CA VAL A 118 -8.47 10.59 -12.77
C VAL A 118 -7.33 10.21 -13.72
N GLU A 119 -6.44 11.13 -14.02
CA GLU A 119 -5.25 10.83 -14.84
C GLU A 119 -4.41 9.70 -14.22
N ASN A 120 -3.91 8.78 -15.06
CA ASN A 120 -2.99 7.72 -14.64
C ASN A 120 -1.56 8.26 -14.49
N ARG A 121 -1.40 9.25 -13.60
CA ARG A 121 -0.14 9.89 -13.24
C ARG A 121 0.22 9.49 -11.82
N GLY A 122 1.50 9.18 -11.56
CA GLY A 122 1.89 8.64 -10.25
C GLY A 122 1.26 7.29 -9.88
N ARG A 123 0.85 6.50 -10.87
CA ARG A 123 0.24 5.15 -10.74
C ARG A 123 -0.96 5.18 -9.79
N ASP A 124 -1.01 4.28 -8.80
CA ASP A 124 -2.10 4.21 -7.82
C ASP A 124 -2.01 5.27 -6.70
N ILE A 125 -0.90 6.02 -6.62
CA ILE A 125 -0.61 6.92 -5.50
C ILE A 125 -1.27 8.28 -5.71
N ALA A 126 -1.09 8.93 -6.86
CA ALA A 126 -1.70 10.24 -7.09
C ALA A 126 -3.24 10.20 -7.14
N PRO A 127 -3.88 9.22 -7.83
CA PRO A 127 -5.32 8.97 -7.72
C PRO A 127 -5.83 8.88 -6.28
N PHE A 128 -5.12 8.12 -5.45
CA PHE A 128 -5.45 7.98 -4.04
C PHE A 128 -5.30 9.31 -3.27
N VAL A 129 -4.18 10.01 -3.46
CA VAL A 129 -3.92 11.30 -2.81
C VAL A 129 -4.95 12.35 -3.23
N LYS A 130 -5.40 12.36 -4.49
CA LYS A 130 -6.46 13.24 -4.97
C LYS A 130 -7.77 13.03 -4.20
N LEU A 131 -8.25 11.78 -4.11
CA LEU A 131 -9.49 11.47 -3.37
C LEU A 131 -9.35 11.74 -1.86
N LEU A 132 -8.15 11.51 -1.30
CA LEU A 132 -7.84 11.88 0.08
C LEU A 132 -7.94 13.39 0.31
N ALA A 133 -7.35 14.19 -0.60
CA ALA A 133 -7.39 15.65 -0.55
C ALA A 133 -8.82 16.20 -0.67
N GLU A 134 -9.64 15.59 -1.53
CA GLU A 134 -11.06 15.92 -1.70
C GLU A 134 -11.95 15.49 -0.51
N GLY A 135 -11.39 14.86 0.53
CA GLY A 135 -12.12 14.45 1.73
C GLY A 135 -13.11 13.31 1.51
N ARG A 136 -13.03 12.62 0.36
CA ARG A 136 -13.95 11.51 0.01
C ARG A 136 -13.93 10.37 1.02
N LEU A 137 -12.82 10.25 1.76
CA LEU A 137 -12.56 9.16 2.70
C LEU A 137 -12.82 9.57 4.16
N ASP A 138 -13.02 10.85 4.46
CA ASP A 138 -13.04 11.38 5.85
C ASP A 138 -14.20 10.82 6.69
N ARG A 139 -15.28 10.35 6.04
CA ARG A 139 -16.47 9.78 6.68
C ARG A 139 -16.30 8.35 7.22
N PHE A 140 -15.19 7.69 6.92
CA PHE A 140 -14.96 6.28 7.27
C PHE A 140 -14.04 6.12 8.48
N ASP A 141 -14.27 5.06 9.24
CA ASP A 141 -13.43 4.71 10.39
C ASP A 141 -12.21 3.87 9.94
N ALA A 142 -12.40 3.04 8.90
CA ALA A 142 -11.35 2.23 8.30
C ALA A 142 -11.56 2.08 6.78
N VAL A 143 -10.52 2.30 5.99
CA VAL A 143 -10.56 2.18 4.53
C VAL A 143 -9.49 1.19 4.07
N LEU A 144 -9.87 0.25 3.22
CA LEU A 144 -8.96 -0.64 2.54
C LEU A 144 -8.48 0.00 1.24
N LYS A 145 -7.18 0.32 1.15
CA LYS A 145 -6.54 0.73 -0.10
C LYS A 145 -6.02 -0.49 -0.86
N ILE A 146 -6.45 -0.65 -2.11
CA ILE A 146 -5.96 -1.66 -3.06
C ILE A 146 -5.71 -1.05 -4.45
N HIS A 147 -5.06 -1.79 -5.34
CA HIS A 147 -4.95 -1.42 -6.75
C HIS A 147 -4.88 -2.65 -7.65
N GLY A 148 -5.26 -2.47 -8.91
CA GLY A 148 -5.29 -3.48 -9.95
C GLY A 148 -4.01 -3.52 -10.77
N LYS A 149 -2.82 -3.29 -10.20
CA LYS A 149 -1.59 -3.36 -10.99
C LYS A 149 -1.37 -4.81 -11.48
N ARG A 150 -1.19 -4.95 -12.78
CA ARG A 150 -0.59 -6.14 -13.40
C ARG A 150 0.93 -5.94 -13.46
N SER A 151 1.69 -7.02 -13.37
CA SER A 151 3.11 -7.01 -13.76
C SER A 151 3.27 -7.91 -14.98
N PRO A 152 3.02 -7.40 -16.21
CA PRO A 152 2.93 -8.22 -17.43
C PRO A 152 4.24 -9.00 -17.71
N HIS A 153 5.37 -8.45 -17.30
CA HIS A 153 6.71 -9.04 -17.52
C HIS A 153 7.12 -10.06 -16.45
N LEU A 154 6.27 -10.33 -15.45
CA LEU A 154 6.54 -11.32 -14.43
C LEU A 154 5.43 -12.36 -14.47
N ARG A 155 5.77 -13.63 -14.71
CA ARG A 155 4.89 -14.81 -14.53
C ARG A 155 4.20 -14.85 -13.14
N HIS A 156 4.60 -13.98 -12.20
CA HIS A 156 4.17 -13.91 -10.81
C HIS A 156 3.56 -12.55 -10.40
N GLY A 157 3.30 -11.63 -11.34
CA GLY A 157 2.66 -10.34 -11.05
C GLY A 157 1.30 -10.47 -10.37
N ASP A 158 0.51 -11.43 -10.85
CA ASP A 158 -0.80 -11.77 -10.28
C ASP A 158 -0.69 -12.40 -8.89
N LEU A 159 0.40 -13.12 -8.61
CA LEU A 159 0.61 -13.78 -7.33
C LEU A 159 0.64 -12.76 -6.19
N ARG A 160 1.41 -11.68 -6.35
CA ARG A 160 1.49 -10.64 -5.32
C ARG A 160 0.13 -10.00 -5.10
N ARG A 161 -0.56 -9.56 -6.15
CA ARG A 161 -1.91 -8.97 -6.03
C ARG A 161 -2.85 -9.90 -5.26
N ARG A 162 -2.89 -11.19 -5.63
CA ARG A 162 -3.71 -12.20 -4.95
C ARG A 162 -3.33 -12.38 -3.48
N ILE A 163 -2.05 -12.39 -3.13
CA ILE A 163 -1.60 -12.45 -1.73
C ILE A 163 -2.14 -11.26 -0.94
N PHE A 164 -2.07 -10.05 -1.49
CA PHE A 164 -2.61 -8.86 -0.83
C PHE A 164 -4.12 -8.93 -0.67
N PHE A 165 -4.87 -9.32 -1.72
CA PHE A 165 -6.33 -9.39 -1.66
C PHE A 165 -6.78 -10.45 -0.64
N VAL A 166 -6.22 -11.67 -0.71
CA VAL A 166 -6.52 -12.74 0.26
C VAL A 166 -6.07 -12.36 1.68
N GLY A 167 -4.92 -11.69 1.80
CA GLY A 167 -4.37 -11.28 3.08
C GLY A 167 -5.17 -10.17 3.77
N LEU A 168 -5.56 -9.14 3.03
CA LEU A 168 -6.26 -7.97 3.57
C LEU A 168 -7.78 -8.17 3.66
N ALA A 169 -8.35 -8.98 2.76
CA ALA A 169 -9.80 -9.11 2.58
C ALA A 169 -10.23 -10.49 2.03
N GLY A 170 -9.49 -11.57 2.30
CA GLY A 170 -9.83 -12.91 1.76
C GLY A 170 -11.06 -13.58 2.36
N SER A 171 -11.61 -13.06 3.45
CA SER A 171 -12.86 -13.57 4.05
C SER A 171 -13.47 -12.54 5.01
N ARG A 172 -14.78 -12.65 5.27
CA ARG A 172 -15.49 -11.80 6.25
C ARG A 172 -14.84 -11.84 7.63
N GLY A 173 -14.48 -13.03 8.12
CA GLY A 173 -13.79 -13.18 9.40
C GLY A 173 -12.38 -12.53 9.44
N ASN A 174 -11.70 -12.47 8.29
CA ASN A 174 -10.43 -11.75 8.18
C ASN A 174 -10.65 -10.23 8.26
N VAL A 175 -11.63 -9.71 7.53
CA VAL A 175 -12.02 -8.30 7.59
C VAL A 175 -12.49 -7.92 8.99
N ALA A 176 -13.36 -8.71 9.61
CA ALA A 176 -13.84 -8.53 10.98
C ALA A 176 -12.69 -8.39 11.98
N ARG A 177 -11.67 -9.25 11.88
CA ARG A 177 -10.46 -9.16 12.71
C ARG A 177 -9.70 -7.84 12.49
N VAL A 178 -9.60 -7.36 11.26
CA VAL A 178 -8.91 -6.10 10.97
C VAL A 178 -9.73 -4.92 11.51
N LEU A 179 -11.04 -4.88 11.24
CA LEU A 179 -11.93 -3.82 11.72
C LEU A 179 -12.00 -3.76 13.25
N ALA A 180 -11.91 -4.91 13.94
CA ALA A 180 -11.81 -4.95 15.40
C ALA A 180 -10.57 -4.21 15.94
N GLN A 181 -9.48 -4.14 15.18
CA GLN A 181 -8.31 -3.34 15.58
C GLN A 181 -8.63 -1.84 15.54
N PHE A 182 -9.40 -1.37 14.56
CA PHE A 182 -9.79 0.04 14.47
C PHE A 182 -10.78 0.50 15.55
N GLN A 183 -11.23 -0.39 16.44
CA GLN A 183 -11.91 0.01 17.68
C GLN A 183 -10.96 0.72 18.65
N ASN A 184 -9.65 0.45 18.56
CA ASN A 184 -8.66 1.25 19.27
C ASN A 184 -8.38 2.54 18.46
N PRO A 185 -8.62 3.74 19.03
CA PRO A 185 -8.42 5.00 18.32
C PRO A 185 -6.95 5.27 17.97
N ALA A 186 -5.98 4.67 18.67
CA ALA A 186 -4.56 4.84 18.37
C ALA A 186 -4.10 4.09 17.11
N ILE A 187 -4.92 3.18 16.56
CA ILE A 187 -4.54 2.40 15.37
C ILE A 187 -4.89 3.19 14.11
N GLY A 188 -3.86 3.51 13.33
CA GLY A 188 -3.98 4.22 12.06
C GLY A 188 -3.80 3.34 10.85
N PHE A 189 -3.04 2.23 10.94
CA PHE A 189 -2.78 1.34 9.81
C PHE A 189 -2.76 -0.13 10.22
N VAL A 190 -3.27 -0.99 9.32
CA VAL A 190 -3.16 -2.45 9.45
C VAL A 190 -2.79 -3.07 8.10
N GLY A 191 -1.79 -3.95 8.08
CA GLY A 191 -1.36 -4.60 6.83
C GLY A 191 -0.53 -5.86 7.00
N LEU A 192 0.10 -6.28 5.89
CA LEU A 192 0.88 -7.52 5.83
C LEU A 192 2.32 -7.31 6.34
N ALA A 193 2.62 -7.84 7.53
CA ALA A 193 3.96 -7.78 8.12
C ALA A 193 5.09 -8.27 7.20
N PRO A 194 4.94 -9.36 6.41
CA PRO A 194 5.99 -9.80 5.48
C PRO A 194 6.34 -8.79 4.38
N TYR A 195 5.45 -7.82 4.11
CA TYR A 195 5.65 -6.75 3.13
C TYR A 195 5.91 -5.39 3.80
N PHE A 196 6.08 -5.37 5.12
CA PHE A 196 6.47 -4.17 5.84
C PHE A 196 7.99 -4.01 5.81
N ARG A 197 8.47 -2.86 5.35
CA ARG A 197 9.91 -2.61 5.11
C ARG A 197 10.45 -1.63 6.11
N THR A 198 11.53 -2.03 6.77
CA THR A 198 12.23 -1.23 7.80
C THR A 198 13.74 -1.10 7.56
N ARG A 199 14.31 -1.87 6.62
CA ARG A 199 15.76 -1.88 6.40
C ARG A 199 16.20 -0.69 5.53
N PRO A 200 17.36 -0.04 5.81
CA PRO A 200 17.84 1.10 5.04
C PRO A 200 17.99 0.88 3.52
N LEU A 201 18.16 -0.37 3.06
CA LEU A 201 18.22 -0.68 1.63
C LEU A 201 16.94 -0.27 0.88
N TYR A 202 15.79 -0.19 1.56
CA TYR A 202 14.51 0.18 0.96
C TYR A 202 14.31 1.69 0.79
N TRP A 203 15.26 2.52 1.24
CA TRP A 203 15.33 3.91 0.79
C TRP A 203 15.37 4.00 -0.74
N MET A 204 16.14 3.09 -1.36
CA MET A 204 16.43 3.11 -2.79
C MET A 204 16.86 4.51 -3.23
N LYS A 205 16.24 5.13 -4.25
CA LYS A 205 16.55 6.49 -4.71
C LYS A 205 15.69 7.60 -4.06
N ASN A 206 14.89 7.29 -3.04
CA ASN A 206 13.84 8.21 -2.55
C ASN A 206 14.18 8.91 -1.24
N ARG A 207 15.37 8.70 -0.67
CA ARG A 207 15.71 9.19 0.68
C ARG A 207 15.50 10.70 0.82
N GLU A 208 16.14 11.49 -0.03
CA GLU A 208 16.08 12.95 0.02
C GLU A 208 14.64 13.48 -0.12
N ARG A 209 13.86 12.91 -1.06
CA ARG A 209 12.46 13.28 -1.26
C ARG A 209 11.60 12.94 -0.04
N VAL A 210 11.81 11.77 0.57
CA VAL A 210 11.08 11.39 1.78
C VAL A 210 11.47 12.30 2.95
N GLU A 211 12.75 12.62 3.12
CA GLU A 211 13.23 13.55 4.15
C GLU A 211 12.57 14.93 3.99
N ALA A 212 12.49 15.46 2.76
CA ALA A 212 11.81 16.71 2.48
C ALA A 212 10.30 16.66 2.78
N LEU A 213 9.59 15.59 2.40
CA LEU A 213 8.17 15.41 2.72
C LEU A 213 7.94 15.26 4.23
N CYS A 214 8.82 14.54 4.93
CA CYS A 214 8.75 14.34 6.37
C CYS A 214 8.94 15.65 7.14
N ALA A 215 9.89 16.49 6.73
CA ALA A 215 10.09 17.82 7.30
C ALA A 215 8.80 18.66 7.22
N ARG A 216 8.10 18.64 6.08
CA ARG A 216 6.82 19.35 5.89
C ARG A 216 5.67 18.75 6.71
N MET A 217 5.69 17.44 6.97
CA MET A 217 4.67 16.76 7.80
C MET A 217 4.93 16.87 9.30
N GLY A 218 6.14 17.30 9.73
CA GLY A 218 6.58 17.19 11.12
C GLY A 218 6.84 15.74 11.55
N ALA A 219 7.26 14.88 10.60
CA ALA A 219 7.51 13.47 10.84
C ALA A 219 9.03 13.17 10.90
N PRO A 220 9.49 12.20 11.70
CA PRO A 220 10.86 11.72 11.61
C PRO A 220 11.04 10.87 10.36
N ALA A 221 12.01 11.23 9.51
CA ALA A 221 12.33 10.45 8.32
C ALA A 221 12.97 9.10 8.69
N ARG A 222 12.27 7.99 8.39
CA ARG A 222 12.76 6.63 8.61
C ARG A 222 12.16 5.67 7.60
N VAL A 223 12.79 4.50 7.39
CA VAL A 223 12.21 3.44 6.56
C VAL A 223 11.16 2.71 7.38
N GLY A 224 9.91 2.76 6.93
CA GLY A 224 8.79 2.13 7.61
C GLY A 224 7.53 2.19 6.77
N PHE A 225 7.33 1.24 5.85
CA PHE A 225 6.18 1.29 4.94
C PHE A 225 5.75 -0.09 4.44
N PHE A 226 4.49 -0.19 4.03
CA PHE A 226 3.98 -1.35 3.30
C PHE A 226 4.40 -1.25 1.84
N GLU A 227 5.29 -2.13 1.39
CA GLU A 227 5.68 -2.21 -0.01
C GLU A 227 4.50 -2.68 -0.87
N GLY A 228 4.22 -1.95 -1.95
CA GLY A 228 3.13 -2.26 -2.86
C GLY A 228 1.83 -1.53 -2.50
N SER A 229 1.87 -0.55 -1.59
CA SER A 229 0.82 0.44 -1.35
C SER A 229 -0.61 -0.09 -1.12
N MET A 230 -0.76 -1.32 -0.61
CA MET A 230 -2.05 -1.90 -0.20
C MET A 230 -2.08 -2.19 1.29
N PHE A 231 -3.04 -1.59 2.00
CA PHE A 231 -3.19 -1.68 3.45
C PHE A 231 -4.55 -1.12 3.87
N TRP A 232 -4.96 -1.44 5.10
CA TRP A 232 -6.06 -0.76 5.77
C TRP A 232 -5.55 0.48 6.50
N PHE A 233 -6.33 1.55 6.51
CA PHE A 233 -5.99 2.78 7.22
C PHE A 233 -7.19 3.51 7.80
N ARG A 234 -6.95 4.28 8.87
CA ARG A 234 -7.87 5.30 9.36
C ARG A 234 -7.58 6.59 8.59
N PRO A 235 -8.56 7.23 7.94
CA PRO A 235 -8.35 8.47 7.18
C PRO A 235 -7.62 9.57 7.97
N ALA A 236 -7.94 9.75 9.24
CA ALA A 236 -7.30 10.72 10.12
C ALA A 236 -5.78 10.51 10.29
N ALA A 237 -5.27 9.28 10.13
CA ALA A 237 -3.83 9.01 10.18
C ALA A 237 -3.07 9.62 8.99
N LEU A 238 -3.77 9.96 7.91
CA LEU A 238 -3.19 10.59 6.73
C LEU A 238 -3.34 12.12 6.74
N ALA A 239 -3.79 12.73 7.84
CA ALA A 239 -3.97 14.19 7.90
C ALA A 239 -2.68 15.00 7.65
N PRO A 240 -1.49 14.64 8.18
CA PRO A 240 -0.23 15.30 7.82
C PRO A 240 0.09 15.22 6.32
N LEU A 241 -0.08 14.06 5.69
CA LEU A 241 0.11 13.90 4.25
C LEU A 241 -0.90 14.75 3.46
N LYS A 242 -2.17 14.73 3.86
CA LYS A 242 -3.26 15.52 3.23
C LYS A 242 -2.93 17.02 3.24
N ARG A 243 -2.37 17.53 4.34
CA ARG A 243 -1.95 18.95 4.48
C ARG A 243 -0.79 19.35 3.57
N LEU A 244 -0.04 18.40 2.97
CA LEU A 244 0.99 18.75 2.00
C LEU A 244 0.43 19.35 0.72
N GLY A 245 -0.88 19.18 0.45
CA GLY A 245 -1.54 19.76 -0.71
C GLY A 245 -0.99 19.23 -2.05
N LEU A 246 -0.48 18.00 -2.08
CA LEU A 246 0.07 17.40 -3.30
C LEU A 246 -1.02 17.26 -4.36
N ARG A 247 -0.75 17.75 -5.55
CA ARG A 247 -1.63 17.72 -6.71
C ARG A 247 -1.19 16.64 -7.69
N THR A 248 -2.09 16.19 -8.56
CA THR A 248 -1.76 15.21 -9.60
C THR A 248 -0.61 15.68 -10.48
N GLU A 249 -0.52 17.00 -10.73
CA GLU A 249 0.53 17.65 -11.52
C GLU A 249 1.93 17.57 -10.89
N ASP A 250 2.05 17.37 -9.57
CA ASP A 250 3.34 17.28 -8.87
C ASP A 250 4.05 15.94 -9.13
N PHE A 251 3.28 14.90 -9.48
CA PHE A 251 3.83 13.58 -9.76
C PHE A 251 4.47 13.56 -11.14
N GLU A 252 5.43 12.69 -11.42
CA GLU A 252 5.98 12.54 -12.76
C GLU A 252 4.94 11.89 -13.71
N ALA A 253 4.94 12.29 -14.98
CA ALA A 253 4.18 11.59 -16.03
C ALA A 253 4.64 10.13 -16.13
N GLU A 254 3.73 9.18 -16.37
CA GLU A 254 4.09 7.76 -16.42
C GLU A 254 4.91 7.46 -17.69
N ALA A 255 6.14 7.02 -17.49
CA ALA A 255 7.08 6.62 -18.55
C ALA A 255 7.78 5.29 -18.21
N GLY A 256 7.13 4.44 -17.40
CA GLY A 256 7.69 3.15 -16.99
C GLY A 256 8.80 3.25 -15.93
N GLN A 257 8.85 4.35 -15.17
CA GLN A 257 9.88 4.56 -14.15
C GLN A 257 9.82 3.46 -13.08
N LEU A 258 11.00 2.94 -12.73
CA LEU A 258 11.16 1.84 -11.78
C LEU A 258 11.39 2.29 -10.33
N ASP A 259 11.94 3.50 -10.11
CA ASP A 259 12.21 4.08 -8.79
C ASP A 259 12.55 5.59 -8.89
N GLY A 260 12.55 6.31 -7.77
CA GLY A 260 13.09 7.69 -7.67
C GLY A 260 12.11 8.81 -8.04
N THR A 261 10.82 8.50 -8.11
CA THR A 261 9.73 9.43 -8.44
C THR A 261 8.95 9.83 -7.18
N LEU A 262 8.11 10.87 -7.29
CA LEU A 262 7.30 11.34 -6.16
C LEU A 262 6.35 10.25 -5.63
N HIS A 263 5.75 9.42 -6.49
CA HIS A 263 4.87 8.35 -6.03
C HIS A 263 5.58 7.32 -5.14
N HIS A 264 6.85 7.01 -5.41
CA HIS A 264 7.66 6.14 -4.56
C HIS A 264 8.01 6.80 -3.21
N ALA A 265 8.27 8.11 -3.21
CA ALA A 265 8.49 8.85 -1.98
C ALA A 265 7.22 8.93 -1.11
N VAL A 266 6.06 9.22 -1.72
CA VAL A 266 4.77 9.29 -1.02
C VAL A 266 4.35 7.93 -0.46
N GLU A 267 4.59 6.82 -1.18
CA GLU A 267 4.35 5.46 -0.66
C GLU A 267 5.06 5.23 0.68
N ARG A 268 6.30 5.71 0.82
CA ARG A 268 7.10 5.60 2.05
C ARG A 268 6.63 6.54 3.15
N CYS A 269 5.88 7.58 2.80
CA CYS A 269 5.39 8.60 3.74
C CYS A 269 4.06 8.24 4.39
N PHE A 270 3.29 7.25 3.90
CA PHE A 270 1.98 6.93 4.47
C PHE A 270 2.05 6.62 5.98
N MET A 271 2.96 5.73 6.39
CA MET A 271 3.07 5.39 7.82
C MET A 271 3.70 6.53 8.63
N LEU A 272 4.58 7.32 8.01
CA LEU A 272 5.23 8.47 8.65
C LEU A 272 4.22 9.60 8.91
N SER A 273 3.22 9.74 8.03
CA SER A 273 2.06 10.59 8.29
C SER A 273 1.30 10.14 9.53
N GLY A 274 1.03 8.83 9.67
CA GLY A 274 0.35 8.35 10.88
C GLY A 274 1.19 8.55 12.13
N LEU A 275 2.50 8.30 12.05
CA LEU A 275 3.42 8.54 13.16
C LEU A 275 3.38 10.02 13.61
N ALA A 276 3.45 10.96 12.66
CA ALA A 276 3.32 12.39 12.95
C ALA A 276 1.95 12.77 13.53
N ALA A 277 0.90 12.02 13.19
CA ALA A 277 -0.44 12.19 13.75
C ALA A 277 -0.69 11.36 15.03
N GLY A 278 0.33 10.69 15.58
CA GLY A 278 0.23 9.91 16.82
C GLY A 278 -0.38 8.50 16.68
N TYR A 279 -0.49 7.98 15.46
CA TYR A 279 -1.09 6.67 15.17
C TYR A 279 -0.05 5.54 15.02
N GLU A 280 -0.49 4.33 15.32
CA GLU A 280 0.28 3.09 15.14
C GLU A 280 -0.02 2.38 13.82
N ALA A 281 1.01 1.74 13.28
CA ALA A 281 0.90 0.73 12.23
C ALA A 281 1.05 -0.67 12.83
N ARG A 282 0.11 -1.58 12.49
CA ARG A 282 0.09 -2.96 13.00
C ARG A 282 0.00 -4.01 11.89
N SER A 283 0.42 -5.22 12.24
CA SER A 283 0.19 -6.40 11.42
C SER A 283 -1.28 -6.81 11.47
N LEU A 284 -1.70 -7.69 10.56
CA LEU A 284 -3.02 -8.33 10.66
C LEU A 284 -3.27 -9.02 12.02
N SER A 285 -2.22 -9.51 12.70
CA SER A 285 -2.30 -10.15 14.01
C SER A 285 -2.24 -9.16 15.18
N GLY A 286 -2.24 -7.85 14.93
CA GLY A 286 -2.22 -6.81 15.95
C GLY A 286 -0.84 -6.50 16.53
N ARG A 287 0.25 -7.03 15.95
CA ARG A 287 1.61 -6.72 16.39
C ARG A 287 2.01 -5.33 15.86
N PRO A 288 2.57 -4.43 16.69
CA PRO A 288 3.17 -3.18 16.22
C PRO A 288 4.25 -3.43 15.16
N LEU A 289 4.27 -2.59 14.12
CA LEU A 289 5.23 -2.69 13.01
C LEU A 289 6.27 -1.57 13.01
N LEU A 290 5.93 -0.43 13.65
CA LEU A 290 6.85 0.67 13.87
C LEU A 290 6.90 1.01 15.35
N PRO A 291 8.10 1.15 15.94
CA PRO A 291 8.24 1.82 17.22
C PRO A 291 7.83 3.28 17.07
N ARG A 292 7.19 3.84 18.11
CA ARG A 292 6.88 5.27 18.20
C ARG A 292 8.19 6.04 18.32
#